data_AF-A0A183FLL0-F1
#
_entry.id   AF-A0A183FLL0-F1
#
_cell.length_a   1.000
_cell.length_b   1.000
_cell.length_c   1.000
_cell.angle_alpha   90.00
_cell.angle_beta   90.00
_cell.angle_gamma   90.00
#
_symmetry.space_group_name_H-M   'P 1'
#
loop_
_entity.id
_entity.type
_entity.pdbx_description
1 polymer ?
#
loop_
_entity_poly.entity_id
_entity_poly.type
_entity_poly.pdbx_seq_one_letter_code
_entity_poly.pdbx_strand_id
1 'polypeptide(L)'
;MSVDVSLLYDLCQRLEGSVKKDPDDFELCIEAVNADDLPVKKLAIQIVFRFFDDFLEMQAAALNTLMSQLKHPDVEVGDVLSQLLSIRDNQEVLLVKKSLSIILTRYPKATILAMYTAVTKAESIEEKVAVLKFMDEKVTRLNAKSRQIGEQEKQTTYSAAMKRLVEKGVSLDRESDVDDPSDFSIIVNNVVKIVLILNSAERSYVMSRVMTDYLFSKFDKLSHIHSSDRKDIMKVLSTITYLGTYEGPEDSSSVIHLFNYLKGLLPDPCPDDTNMEDSYVAKRNEKEWDIEFSEVELVSIVVYNILQRKRFIAKELQAVSEEWKPRFQYLVNVIRVFTLRLKKKLDEDAKNNDEVDTRSSRLLAVANNVGCVR
;
A
#
# COMPACT_ATOMS: atom_id res chain seq x y z
N MET A 1 35.08 -34.59 -17.10
CA MET A 1 34.04 -35.40 -16.40
C MET A 1 32.72 -34.66 -16.56
N SER A 2 31.61 -35.34 -16.87
CA SER A 2 30.30 -34.67 -16.84
C SER A 2 29.92 -34.44 -15.37
N VAL A 3 29.77 -33.18 -14.98
CA VAL A 3 29.31 -32.84 -13.62
C VAL A 3 27.82 -33.15 -13.54
N ASP A 4 27.42 -33.96 -12.57
CA ASP A 4 26.03 -34.28 -12.28
C ASP A 4 25.62 -33.78 -10.88
N VAL A 5 24.33 -33.86 -10.58
CA VAL A 5 23.75 -33.36 -9.32
C VAL A 5 24.36 -34.07 -8.10
N SER A 6 24.62 -35.37 -8.20
CA SER A 6 25.21 -36.17 -7.11
C SER A 6 26.62 -35.69 -6.78
N LEU A 7 27.45 -35.46 -7.81
CA LEU A 7 28.79 -34.94 -7.65
C LEU A 7 28.80 -33.54 -7.02
N LEU A 8 27.83 -32.67 -7.38
CA LEU A 8 27.69 -31.36 -6.76
C LEU A 8 27.31 -31.43 -5.28
N TYR A 9 26.47 -32.38 -4.87
CA TYR A 9 26.19 -32.61 -3.46
C TYR A 9 27.42 -33.10 -2.70
N ASP A 10 28.19 -34.03 -3.29
CA ASP A 10 29.43 -34.52 -2.70
C ASP A 10 30.48 -33.41 -2.56
N LEU A 11 30.59 -32.53 -3.58
CA LEU A 11 31.43 -31.32 -3.53
C LEU A 11 30.97 -30.37 -2.42
N CYS A 12 29.67 -30.09 -2.32
CA CYS A 12 29.12 -29.23 -1.27
C CYS A 12 29.43 -29.80 0.13
N GLN A 13 29.26 -31.11 0.33
CA GLN A 13 29.53 -31.76 1.60
C GLN A 13 31.01 -31.72 1.97
N ARG A 14 31.92 -31.87 0.99
CA ARG A 14 33.37 -31.72 1.21
C ARG A 14 33.76 -30.29 1.56
N LEU A 15 33.18 -29.30 0.89
CA LEU A 15 33.40 -27.88 1.17
C LEU A 15 32.82 -27.45 2.53
N GLU A 16 31.72 -28.07 2.98
CA GLU A 16 31.13 -27.86 4.32
C GLU A 16 31.95 -28.54 5.44
N GLY A 17 32.38 -29.78 5.20
CA GLY A 17 33.04 -30.60 6.22
C GLY A 17 34.52 -30.27 6.45
N SER A 18 35.14 -29.51 5.55
CA SER A 18 36.57 -29.19 5.63
C SER A 18 36.83 -27.86 6.33
N VAL A 19 37.76 -27.88 7.30
CA VAL A 19 38.29 -26.66 7.95
C VAL A 19 39.09 -25.79 6.97
N LYS A 20 39.69 -26.40 5.95
CA LYS A 20 40.36 -25.69 4.85
C LYS A 20 39.68 -26.10 3.55
N LYS A 21 38.83 -25.23 3.03
CA LYS A 21 38.06 -25.50 1.82
C LYS A 21 39.00 -25.61 0.62
N ASP A 22 38.75 -26.61 -0.22
CA ASP A 22 39.59 -26.90 -1.39
C ASP A 22 39.21 -25.98 -2.56
N PRO A 23 40.14 -25.14 -3.06
CA PRO A 23 39.89 -24.29 -4.22
C PRO A 23 39.51 -25.08 -5.47
N ASP A 24 40.04 -26.28 -5.64
CA ASP A 24 39.80 -27.11 -6.83
C ASP A 24 38.36 -27.62 -6.85
N ASP A 25 37.82 -28.00 -5.68
CA ASP A 25 36.41 -28.39 -5.54
C ASP A 25 35.48 -27.20 -5.80
N PHE A 26 35.88 -25.98 -5.41
CA PHE A 26 35.12 -24.77 -5.72
C PHE A 26 35.21 -24.38 -7.20
N GLU A 27 36.36 -24.58 -7.85
CA GLU A 27 36.54 -24.35 -9.29
C GLU A 27 35.60 -25.24 -10.10
N LEU A 28 35.48 -26.53 -9.74
CA LEU A 28 34.54 -27.46 -10.36
C LEU A 28 33.08 -26.99 -10.23
N CYS A 29 32.73 -26.37 -9.09
CA CYS A 29 31.40 -25.79 -8.90
C CYS A 29 31.20 -24.54 -9.78
N ILE A 30 32.23 -23.71 -9.96
CA ILE A 30 32.20 -22.56 -10.88
C ILE A 30 32.04 -23.04 -12.33
N GLU A 31 32.78 -24.05 -12.77
CA GLU A 31 32.68 -24.60 -14.12
C GLU A 31 31.29 -25.18 -14.39
N ALA A 32 30.70 -25.86 -13.40
CA ALA A 32 29.37 -26.45 -13.48
C ALA A 32 28.24 -25.44 -13.67
N VAL A 33 28.48 -24.14 -13.43
CA VAL A 33 27.55 -23.06 -13.79
C VAL A 33 27.32 -22.97 -15.30
N ASN A 34 28.24 -23.49 -16.13
CA ASN A 34 28.08 -23.56 -17.58
C ASN A 34 27.47 -24.89 -18.06
N ALA A 35 26.99 -25.75 -17.16
CA ALA A 35 26.38 -27.01 -17.56
C ALA A 35 25.09 -26.79 -18.37
N ASP A 36 24.88 -27.61 -19.40
CA ASP A 36 23.64 -27.59 -20.20
C ASP A 36 22.43 -28.08 -19.40
N ASP A 37 22.68 -28.91 -18.37
CA ASP A 37 21.62 -29.47 -17.52
C ASP A 37 21.17 -28.46 -16.44
N LEU A 38 19.88 -28.12 -16.47
CA LEU A 38 19.30 -27.06 -15.63
C LEU A 38 19.38 -27.34 -14.12
N PRO A 39 19.09 -28.54 -13.59
CA PRO A 39 19.25 -28.86 -12.17
C PRO A 39 20.71 -28.75 -11.71
N VAL A 40 21.67 -29.21 -12.52
CA VAL A 40 23.11 -29.10 -12.24
C VAL A 40 23.51 -27.62 -12.18
N LYS A 41 23.09 -26.83 -13.17
CA LYS A 41 23.34 -25.39 -13.23
C LYS A 41 22.79 -24.66 -12.00
N LYS A 42 21.54 -24.96 -11.59
CA LYS A 42 20.91 -24.36 -10.41
C LYS A 42 21.68 -24.66 -9.12
N LEU A 43 22.04 -25.93 -8.92
CA LEU A 43 22.77 -26.37 -7.74
C LEU A 43 24.19 -25.80 -7.70
N ALA A 44 24.87 -25.76 -8.85
CA ALA A 44 26.18 -25.13 -9.00
C ALA A 44 26.14 -23.65 -8.60
N ILE A 45 25.14 -22.89 -9.08
CA ILE A 45 24.94 -21.49 -8.71
C ILE A 45 24.75 -21.34 -7.19
N GLN A 46 23.93 -22.20 -6.57
CA GLN A 46 23.71 -22.20 -5.12
C GLN A 46 25.02 -22.42 -4.34
N ILE A 47 25.79 -23.44 -4.72
CA ILE A 47 27.05 -23.80 -4.08
C ILE A 47 28.09 -22.68 -4.25
N VAL A 48 28.20 -22.13 -5.48
CA VAL A 48 29.11 -21.01 -5.77
C VAL A 48 28.78 -19.81 -4.90
N PHE A 49 27.50 -19.50 -4.68
CA PHE A 49 27.13 -18.41 -3.77
C PHE A 49 27.36 -18.74 -2.30
N ARG A 50 27.12 -19.99 -1.89
CA ARG A 50 27.27 -20.42 -0.50
C ARG A 50 28.71 -20.27 0.00
N PHE A 51 29.69 -20.58 -0.84
CA PHE A 51 31.11 -20.48 -0.50
C PHE A 51 31.81 -19.26 -1.11
N PHE A 52 31.06 -18.32 -1.70
CA PHE A 52 31.63 -17.17 -2.42
C PHE A 52 32.56 -16.29 -1.55
N ASP A 53 32.19 -16.10 -0.28
CA ASP A 53 32.97 -15.30 0.68
C ASP A 53 34.20 -16.06 1.19
N ASP A 54 34.25 -17.39 1.04
CA ASP A 54 35.36 -18.24 1.50
C ASP A 54 36.55 -18.27 0.52
N PHE A 55 36.32 -17.93 -0.75
CA PHE A 55 37.31 -18.02 -1.83
C PHE A 55 37.58 -16.66 -2.49
N LEU A 56 38.16 -15.72 -1.74
CA LEU A 56 38.41 -14.34 -2.17
C LEU A 56 39.16 -14.23 -3.51
N GLU A 57 40.13 -15.11 -3.75
CA GLU A 57 40.96 -15.11 -4.97
C GLU A 57 40.20 -15.56 -6.23
N MET A 58 39.13 -16.36 -6.04
CA MET A 58 38.33 -16.94 -7.13
C MET A 58 37.04 -16.17 -7.38
N GLN A 59 36.75 -15.13 -6.59
CA GLN A 59 35.54 -14.31 -6.73
C GLN A 59 35.41 -13.68 -8.11
N ALA A 60 36.52 -13.25 -8.71
CA ALA A 60 36.52 -12.67 -10.06
C ALA A 60 36.11 -13.71 -11.12
N ALA A 61 36.61 -14.95 -11.01
CA ALA A 61 36.28 -16.05 -11.89
C ALA A 61 34.82 -16.49 -11.71
N ALA A 62 34.41 -16.75 -10.46
CA ALA A 62 33.03 -17.09 -10.11
C ALA A 62 32.04 -16.03 -10.62
N LEU A 63 32.33 -14.75 -10.39
CA LEU A 63 31.48 -13.67 -10.86
C LEU A 63 31.48 -13.59 -12.39
N ASN A 64 32.62 -13.70 -13.07
CA ASN A 64 32.67 -13.66 -14.52
C ASN A 64 31.89 -14.81 -15.17
N THR A 65 31.93 -16.01 -14.59
CA THR A 65 31.17 -17.17 -15.04
C THR A 65 29.68 -17.02 -14.76
N LEU A 66 29.28 -16.53 -13.58
CA LEU A 66 27.89 -16.17 -13.32
C LEU A 66 27.40 -15.07 -14.27
N MET A 67 28.29 -14.14 -14.66
CA MET A 67 27.96 -13.03 -15.55
C MET A 67 27.92 -13.43 -17.03
N SER A 68 28.70 -14.42 -17.49
CA SER A 68 28.59 -14.94 -18.86
C SER A 68 27.23 -15.60 -19.08
N GLN A 69 26.69 -16.25 -18.05
CA GLN A 69 25.33 -16.79 -18.06
C GLN A 69 24.24 -15.72 -18.12
N LEU A 70 24.54 -14.47 -17.70
CA LEU A 70 23.62 -13.33 -17.81
C LEU A 70 23.74 -12.57 -19.14
N LYS A 71 24.82 -12.77 -19.91
CA LYS A 71 25.04 -12.13 -21.22
C LYS A 71 24.24 -12.79 -22.34
N HIS A 72 23.80 -14.04 -22.14
CA HIS A 72 22.82 -14.69 -22.99
C HIS A 72 21.43 -14.43 -22.40
N PRO A 73 20.49 -13.86 -23.18
CA PRO A 73 19.19 -13.41 -22.69
C PRO A 73 18.23 -14.55 -22.30
N ASP A 74 18.67 -15.81 -22.29
CA ASP A 74 17.93 -16.91 -21.67
C ASP A 74 18.05 -16.78 -20.15
N VAL A 75 17.30 -15.80 -19.61
CA VAL A 75 16.48 -15.71 -18.39
C VAL A 75 16.81 -16.56 -17.13
N GLU A 76 17.63 -17.59 -17.18
CA GLU A 76 17.75 -18.62 -16.14
C GLU A 76 18.49 -18.17 -14.89
N VAL A 77 19.64 -17.48 -14.97
CA VAL A 77 20.42 -17.15 -13.76
C VAL A 77 19.77 -16.06 -12.92
N GLY A 78 19.13 -15.11 -13.58
CA GLY A 78 18.31 -14.09 -12.93
C GLY A 78 17.09 -14.70 -12.23
N ASP A 79 16.37 -15.58 -12.93
CA ASP A 79 15.23 -16.33 -12.38
C ASP A 79 15.66 -17.19 -11.18
N VAL A 80 16.79 -17.89 -11.28
CA VAL A 80 17.36 -18.70 -10.20
C VAL A 80 17.67 -17.83 -9.00
N LEU A 81 18.41 -16.73 -9.18
CA LEU A 81 18.78 -15.85 -8.07
C LEU A 81 17.57 -15.23 -7.35
N SER A 82 16.51 -14.89 -8.07
CA SER A 82 15.26 -14.44 -7.46
C SER A 82 14.46 -15.56 -6.79
N GLN A 83 14.49 -16.79 -7.31
CA GLN A 83 13.90 -17.96 -6.65
C GLN A 83 14.64 -18.28 -5.33
N LEU A 84 15.95 -18.05 -5.28
CA LEU A 84 16.77 -18.23 -4.08
C LEU A 84 16.48 -17.20 -2.97
N LEU A 85 15.79 -16.08 -3.27
CA LEU A 85 15.35 -15.13 -2.23
C LEU A 85 14.25 -15.72 -1.33
N SER A 86 13.66 -16.84 -1.72
CA SER A 86 12.60 -17.56 -1.00
C SER A 86 13.13 -18.68 -0.10
N ILE A 87 14.46 -18.84 -0.01
CA ILE A 87 15.12 -19.78 0.89
C ILE A 87 14.82 -19.41 2.35
N ARG A 88 14.66 -20.42 3.21
CA ARG A 88 14.32 -20.23 4.64
C ARG A 88 15.54 -20.01 5.54
N ASP A 89 16.73 -20.35 5.07
CA ASP A 89 17.98 -20.13 5.81
C ASP A 89 18.40 -18.66 5.75
N ASN A 90 18.56 -18.03 6.92
CA ASN A 90 18.90 -16.61 7.03
C ASN A 90 20.30 -16.26 6.50
N GLN A 91 21.27 -17.18 6.60
CA GLN A 91 22.63 -16.97 6.09
C GLN A 91 22.65 -17.08 4.56
N GLU A 92 21.95 -18.07 4.00
CA GLU A 92 21.84 -18.23 2.54
C GLU A 92 21.07 -17.06 1.90
N VAL A 93 19.98 -16.62 2.52
CA VAL A 93 19.24 -15.42 2.06
C VAL A 93 20.14 -14.18 2.09
N LEU A 94 21.01 -14.03 3.09
CA LEU A 94 21.93 -12.89 3.17
C LEU A 94 22.94 -12.93 2.02
N LEU A 95 23.50 -14.10 1.71
CA LEU A 95 24.43 -14.29 0.59
C LEU A 95 23.77 -13.99 -0.75
N VAL A 96 22.58 -14.55 -1.00
CA VAL A 96 21.78 -14.27 -2.20
C VAL A 96 21.49 -12.77 -2.33
N LYS A 97 21.10 -12.10 -1.23
CA LYS A 97 20.86 -10.65 -1.21
C LYS A 97 22.13 -9.84 -1.52
N LYS A 98 23.30 -10.24 -0.99
CA LYS A 98 24.59 -9.58 -1.28
C LYS A 98 24.93 -9.72 -2.77
N SER A 99 24.83 -10.93 -3.30
CA SER A 99 25.12 -11.24 -4.70
C SER A 99 24.21 -10.52 -5.67
N LEU A 100 22.90 -10.56 -5.44
CA LEU A 100 21.94 -9.78 -6.22
C LEU A 100 22.20 -8.29 -6.13
N SER A 101 22.67 -7.76 -5.00
CA SER A 101 23.04 -6.34 -4.88
C SER A 101 24.26 -5.98 -5.74
N ILE A 102 25.25 -6.85 -5.81
CA ILE A 102 26.44 -6.68 -6.66
C ILE A 102 26.03 -6.65 -8.14
N ILE A 103 25.22 -7.63 -8.57
CA ILE A 103 24.78 -7.76 -9.96
C ILE A 103 23.85 -6.60 -10.33
N LEU A 104 22.93 -6.20 -9.44
CA LEU A 104 22.04 -5.06 -9.66
C LEU A 104 22.79 -3.74 -9.83
N THR A 105 23.90 -3.54 -9.10
CA THR A 105 24.76 -2.36 -9.25
C THR A 105 25.48 -2.35 -10.60
N ARG A 106 25.92 -3.51 -11.08
CA ARG A 106 26.74 -3.64 -12.28
C ARG A 106 25.92 -3.76 -13.58
N TYR A 107 24.73 -4.37 -13.50
CA TYR A 107 23.81 -4.63 -14.62
C TYR A 107 22.36 -4.37 -14.19
N PRO A 108 21.98 -3.11 -13.93
CA PRO A 108 20.69 -2.78 -13.34
C PRO A 108 19.50 -3.22 -14.20
N LYS A 109 19.55 -3.02 -15.52
CA LYS A 109 18.44 -3.34 -16.42
C LYS A 109 18.14 -4.84 -16.49
N ALA A 110 19.16 -5.66 -16.69
CA ALA A 110 19.02 -7.12 -16.78
C ALA A 110 18.54 -7.71 -15.44
N THR A 111 19.10 -7.23 -14.34
CA THR A 111 18.73 -7.70 -13.00
C THR A 111 17.30 -7.32 -12.62
N ILE A 112 16.83 -6.12 -12.96
CA ILE A 112 15.43 -5.71 -12.74
C ILE A 112 14.48 -6.54 -13.61
N LEU A 113 14.83 -6.80 -14.86
CA LEU A 113 14.01 -7.63 -15.77
C LEU A 113 13.88 -9.07 -15.25
N ALA A 114 14.96 -9.64 -14.73
CA ALA A 114 14.94 -10.95 -14.09
C ALA A 114 14.05 -10.99 -12.86
N MET A 115 14.19 -10.00 -11.95
CA MET A 115 13.32 -9.91 -10.76
C MET A 115 11.84 -9.75 -11.15
N TYR A 116 11.54 -8.95 -12.18
CA TYR A 116 10.19 -8.81 -12.69
C TYR A 116 9.64 -10.15 -13.22
N THR A 117 10.45 -10.85 -14.03
CA THR A 117 10.08 -12.15 -14.59
C THR A 117 9.79 -13.16 -13.47
N ALA A 118 10.62 -13.18 -12.43
CA ALA A 118 10.42 -14.03 -11.27
C ALA A 118 9.13 -13.71 -10.50
N VAL A 119 8.81 -12.42 -10.30
CA VAL A 119 7.54 -12.03 -9.68
C VAL A 119 6.35 -12.50 -10.53
N THR A 120 6.44 -12.40 -11.86
CA THR A 120 5.35 -12.84 -12.75
C THR A 120 5.18 -14.36 -12.82
N LYS A 121 6.27 -15.12 -12.70
CA LYS A 121 6.27 -16.58 -12.79
C LYS A 121 6.11 -17.29 -11.43
N ALA A 122 6.28 -16.59 -10.31
CA ALA A 122 6.19 -17.17 -8.99
C ALA A 122 4.82 -17.81 -8.73
N GLU A 123 4.85 -19.03 -8.20
CA GLU A 123 3.66 -19.83 -7.91
C GLU A 123 3.08 -19.48 -6.53
N SER A 124 3.92 -19.05 -5.58
CA SER A 124 3.53 -18.65 -4.23
C SER A 124 3.50 -17.13 -4.03
N ILE A 125 2.62 -16.67 -3.12
CA ILE A 125 2.55 -15.25 -2.74
C ILE A 125 3.82 -14.86 -1.98
N GLU A 126 4.36 -15.78 -1.20
CA GLU A 126 5.57 -15.62 -0.39
C GLU A 126 6.79 -15.30 -1.28
N GLU A 127 6.97 -16.02 -2.38
CA GLU A 127 8.01 -15.75 -3.39
C GLU A 127 7.85 -14.35 -4.00
N LYS A 128 6.63 -14.00 -4.42
CA LYS A 128 6.34 -12.67 -4.98
C LYS A 128 6.72 -11.58 -3.99
N VAL A 129 6.29 -11.72 -2.74
CA VAL A 129 6.55 -10.75 -1.68
C VAL A 129 8.05 -10.67 -1.35
N ALA A 130 8.78 -11.78 -1.35
CA ALA A 130 10.21 -11.80 -1.08
C ALA A 130 11.00 -11.03 -2.15
N VAL A 131 10.71 -11.28 -3.43
CA VAL A 131 11.36 -10.58 -4.54
C VAL A 131 10.98 -9.09 -4.55
N LEU A 132 9.69 -8.76 -4.35
CA LEU A 132 9.22 -7.38 -4.30
C LEU A 132 9.84 -6.59 -3.13
N LYS A 133 9.98 -7.20 -1.94
CA LYS A 133 10.66 -6.57 -0.79
C LYS A 133 12.13 -6.31 -1.09
N PHE A 134 12.82 -7.24 -1.75
CA PHE A 134 14.21 -7.03 -2.14
C PHE A 134 14.34 -5.91 -3.18
N MET A 135 13.46 -5.90 -4.19
CA MET A 135 13.39 -4.82 -5.17
C MET A 135 13.18 -3.47 -4.49
N ASP A 136 12.22 -3.36 -3.58
CA ASP A 136 11.95 -2.13 -2.83
C ASP A 136 13.18 -1.64 -2.05
N GLU A 137 13.82 -2.52 -1.27
CA GLU A 137 14.99 -2.18 -0.47
C GLU A 137 16.17 -1.69 -1.33
N LYS A 138 16.46 -2.37 -2.45
CA LYS A 138 17.68 -2.13 -3.23
C LYS A 138 17.49 -1.14 -4.36
N VAL A 139 16.35 -1.15 -5.05
CA VAL A 139 16.04 -0.16 -6.09
C VAL A 139 15.93 1.22 -5.46
N THR A 140 15.37 1.36 -4.26
CA THR A 140 15.36 2.65 -3.53
C THR A 140 16.78 3.15 -3.24
N ARG A 141 17.68 2.26 -2.78
CA ARG A 141 19.09 2.62 -2.53
C ARG A 141 19.87 2.94 -3.81
N LEU A 142 19.58 2.26 -4.91
CA LEU A 142 20.20 2.53 -6.21
C LEU A 142 19.67 3.80 -6.84
N ASN A 143 18.36 4.05 -6.77
CA ASN A 143 17.76 5.31 -7.18
C ASN A 143 18.38 6.47 -6.40
N ALA A 144 18.57 6.36 -5.08
CA ALA A 144 19.20 7.40 -4.29
C ALA A 144 20.68 7.68 -4.67
N LYS A 145 21.42 6.66 -5.16
CA LYS A 145 22.85 6.77 -5.49
C LYS A 145 23.13 7.00 -6.98
N SER A 146 22.17 6.70 -7.86
CA SER A 146 22.35 6.77 -9.30
C SER A 146 22.27 8.22 -9.78
N ARG A 147 23.42 8.71 -10.29
CA ARG A 147 23.54 9.97 -11.03
C ARG A 147 23.19 9.82 -12.53
N GLN A 148 22.85 8.61 -12.98
CA GLN A 148 22.61 8.32 -14.40
C GLN A 148 21.24 8.81 -14.90
N ILE A 149 20.30 9.02 -13.97
CA ILE A 149 18.96 9.56 -14.26
C ILE A 149 18.79 10.75 -13.32
N GLY A 150 18.44 11.92 -13.87
CA GLY A 150 18.18 13.11 -13.03
C GLY A 150 16.97 12.89 -12.13
N GLU A 151 16.95 13.47 -10.93
CA GLU A 151 15.79 13.36 -10.01
C GLU A 151 14.48 13.80 -10.66
N GLN A 152 14.53 14.85 -11.50
CA GLN A 152 13.38 15.31 -12.26
C GLN A 152 12.86 14.24 -13.25
N GLU A 153 13.75 13.50 -13.89
CA GLU A 153 13.41 12.46 -14.87
C GLU A 153 12.86 11.21 -14.15
N LYS A 154 13.41 10.85 -12.99
CA LYS A 154 12.85 9.81 -12.11
C LYS A 154 11.43 10.16 -11.70
N GLN A 155 11.22 11.38 -11.19
CA GLN A 155 9.92 11.85 -10.74
C GLN A 155 8.89 11.90 -11.88
N THR A 156 9.30 12.32 -13.07
CA THR A 156 8.44 12.38 -14.25
C THR A 156 8.04 10.97 -14.72
N THR A 157 9.01 10.07 -14.83
CA THR A 157 8.77 8.67 -15.24
C THR A 157 7.88 7.94 -14.25
N TYR A 158 8.15 8.13 -12.95
CA TYR A 158 7.36 7.57 -11.88
C TYR A 158 5.91 8.07 -11.92
N SER A 159 5.73 9.39 -12.03
CA SER A 159 4.40 10.00 -12.10
C SER A 159 3.62 9.51 -13.32
N ALA A 160 4.28 9.37 -14.48
CA ALA A 160 3.66 8.84 -15.69
C ALA A 160 3.26 7.35 -15.54
N ALA A 161 4.10 6.52 -14.91
CA ALA A 161 3.80 5.12 -14.66
C ALA A 161 2.61 4.97 -13.70
N MET A 162 2.58 5.74 -12.61
CA MET A 162 1.48 5.73 -11.66
C MET A 162 0.17 6.22 -12.29
N LYS A 163 0.21 7.27 -13.14
CA LYS A 163 -0.95 7.72 -13.92
C LYS A 163 -1.52 6.59 -14.80
N ARG A 164 -0.65 5.86 -15.52
CA ARG A 164 -1.09 4.71 -16.34
C ARG A 164 -1.73 3.60 -15.51
N LEU A 165 -1.22 3.33 -14.31
CA LEU A 165 -1.82 2.35 -13.41
C LEU A 165 -3.20 2.78 -12.92
N VAL A 166 -3.36 4.08 -12.60
CA VAL A 166 -4.68 4.65 -12.29
C VAL A 166 -5.63 4.47 -13.48
N GLU A 167 -5.24 4.89 -14.67
CA GLU A 167 -6.05 4.79 -15.88
C GLU A 167 -6.48 3.34 -16.18
N LYS A 168 -5.56 2.38 -15.99
CA LYS A 168 -5.85 0.95 -16.10
C LYS A 168 -6.83 0.46 -15.03
N GLY A 169 -6.71 0.93 -13.79
CA GLY A 169 -7.66 0.61 -12.73
C GLY A 169 -9.06 1.12 -13.05
N VAL A 170 -9.16 2.35 -13.58
CA VAL A 170 -10.42 2.96 -14.01
C VAL A 170 -11.02 2.20 -15.21
N SER A 171 -10.22 1.78 -16.19
CA SER A 171 -10.72 1.00 -17.33
C SER A 171 -11.23 -0.36 -16.88
N LEU A 172 -10.49 -1.04 -16.00
CA LEU A 172 -10.89 -2.34 -15.47
C LEU A 172 -12.25 -2.27 -14.78
N ASP A 173 -12.46 -1.30 -13.89
CA ASP A 173 -13.76 -1.11 -13.21
C ASP A 173 -14.90 -0.73 -14.18
N ARG A 174 -14.61 -0.10 -15.33
CA ARG A 174 -15.63 0.19 -16.35
C ARG A 174 -15.99 -1.00 -17.24
N GLU A 175 -15.00 -1.85 -17.52
CA GLU A 175 -15.16 -3.04 -18.38
C GLU A 175 -15.77 -4.21 -17.63
N SER A 176 -15.57 -4.26 -16.31
CA SER A 176 -16.17 -5.26 -15.47
C SER A 176 -17.57 -4.80 -15.07
N ASP A 177 -18.58 -5.55 -15.46
CA ASP A 177 -19.96 -5.44 -14.95
C ASP A 177 -19.93 -6.01 -13.52
N VAL A 178 -19.22 -5.30 -12.62
CA VAL A 178 -18.86 -5.80 -11.29
C VAL A 178 -20.09 -5.80 -10.39
N ASP A 179 -20.88 -6.85 -10.52
CA ASP A 179 -21.87 -7.24 -9.52
C ASP A 179 -21.21 -7.92 -8.30
N ASP A 180 -19.91 -8.25 -8.36
CA ASP A 180 -19.14 -8.81 -7.24
C ASP A 180 -18.52 -7.69 -6.36
N PRO A 181 -19.03 -7.46 -5.13
CA PRO A 181 -18.53 -6.42 -4.23
C PRO A 181 -17.03 -6.55 -3.88
N SER A 182 -16.47 -7.76 -4.00
CA SER A 182 -15.07 -8.02 -3.65
C SER A 182 -14.10 -7.45 -4.70
N ASP A 183 -14.37 -7.66 -5.98
CA ASP A 183 -13.56 -7.13 -7.09
C ASP A 183 -13.64 -5.60 -7.15
N PHE A 184 -14.83 -5.04 -6.91
CA PHE A 184 -15.04 -3.60 -6.82
C PHE A 184 -14.17 -2.96 -5.73
N SER A 185 -14.18 -3.55 -4.53
CA SER A 185 -13.39 -3.08 -3.40
C SER A 185 -11.89 -3.09 -3.71
N ILE A 186 -11.40 -4.16 -4.35
CA ILE A 186 -9.99 -4.31 -4.70
C ILE A 186 -9.56 -3.24 -5.71
N ILE A 187 -10.34 -3.03 -6.78
CA ILE A 187 -9.97 -2.08 -7.83
C ILE A 187 -9.97 -0.65 -7.29
N VAL A 188 -11.01 -0.25 -6.56
CA VAL A 188 -11.09 1.10 -5.97
C VAL A 188 -9.98 1.34 -4.95
N ASN A 189 -9.71 0.37 -4.06
CA ASN A 189 -8.66 0.50 -3.05
C ASN A 189 -7.27 0.65 -3.70
N ASN A 190 -6.98 -0.13 -4.74
CA ASN A 190 -5.72 -0.03 -5.49
C ASN A 190 -5.57 1.35 -6.16
N VAL A 191 -6.62 1.82 -6.83
CA VAL A 191 -6.65 3.14 -7.48
C VAL A 191 -6.37 4.24 -6.43
N VAL A 192 -7.03 4.19 -5.28
CA VAL A 192 -6.87 5.17 -4.21
C VAL A 192 -5.48 5.15 -3.59
N LYS A 193 -4.91 3.96 -3.34
CA LYS A 193 -3.52 3.81 -2.87
C LYS A 193 -2.51 4.42 -3.82
N ILE A 194 -2.69 4.26 -5.13
CA ILE A 194 -1.81 4.87 -6.14
C ILE A 194 -1.87 6.40 -6.07
N VAL A 195 -3.07 6.97 -5.87
CA VAL A 195 -3.25 8.42 -5.72
C VAL A 195 -2.59 8.97 -4.45
N LEU A 196 -2.65 8.23 -3.33
CA LEU A 196 -1.91 8.60 -2.11
C LEU A 196 -0.43 8.73 -2.37
N ILE A 197 0.14 7.72 -3.03
CA ILE A 197 1.57 7.69 -3.31
C ILE A 197 1.98 8.84 -4.24
N LEU A 198 1.06 9.27 -5.12
CA LEU A 198 1.23 10.43 -5.97
C LEU A 198 1.12 11.76 -5.21
N ASN A 199 0.30 11.84 -4.14
CA ASN A 199 0.07 13.06 -3.33
C ASN A 199 0.88 13.10 -2.02
N SER A 200 1.78 12.15 -1.77
CA SER A 200 2.62 12.17 -0.56
C SER A 200 3.60 13.35 -0.57
N ALA A 201 4.11 13.72 0.61
CA ALA A 201 4.73 15.01 0.97
C ALA A 201 5.92 15.53 0.13
N GLU A 202 6.29 14.86 -0.96
CA GLU A 202 7.38 15.24 -1.86
C GLU A 202 6.92 15.36 -3.34
N ARG A 203 5.63 15.15 -3.63
CA ARG A 203 5.12 15.01 -5.00
C ARG A 203 3.90 15.91 -5.20
N SER A 204 4.07 16.98 -5.98
CA SER A 204 2.98 17.87 -6.40
C SER A 204 2.16 17.24 -7.54
N TYR A 205 1.51 16.11 -7.28
CA TYR A 205 0.58 15.54 -8.24
C TYR A 205 -0.77 16.22 -8.15
N VAL A 206 -1.28 16.74 -9.27
CA VAL A 206 -2.67 17.18 -9.39
C VAL A 206 -3.47 16.02 -10.00
N MET A 207 -4.50 15.58 -9.28
CA MET A 207 -5.43 14.56 -9.76
C MET A 207 -6.22 15.08 -10.95
N SER A 208 -6.12 14.38 -12.08
CA SER A 208 -6.82 14.77 -13.31
C SER A 208 -8.33 14.67 -13.16
N ARG A 209 -9.06 15.42 -13.98
CA ARG A 209 -10.53 15.41 -13.97
C ARG A 209 -11.13 14.02 -14.08
N VAL A 210 -10.67 13.23 -15.05
CA VAL A 210 -11.15 11.84 -15.28
C VAL A 210 -11.09 11.01 -14.00
N MET A 211 -10.03 11.24 -13.21
CA MET A 211 -9.78 10.51 -11.98
C MET A 211 -10.61 11.04 -10.80
N THR A 212 -10.77 12.36 -10.71
CA THR A 212 -11.70 13.00 -9.76
C THR A 212 -13.11 12.47 -9.99
N ASP A 213 -13.61 12.55 -11.23
CA ASP A 213 -14.96 12.14 -11.58
C ASP A 213 -15.17 10.64 -11.28
N TYR A 214 -14.16 9.81 -11.59
CA TYR A 214 -14.18 8.39 -11.24
C TYR A 214 -14.34 8.18 -9.73
N LEU A 215 -13.43 8.70 -8.90
CA LEU A 215 -13.47 8.46 -7.45
C LEU A 215 -14.76 8.99 -6.82
N PHE A 216 -15.22 10.17 -7.25
CA PHE A 216 -16.41 10.78 -6.71
C PHE A 216 -17.68 10.04 -7.13
N SER A 217 -17.73 9.49 -8.35
CA SER A 217 -18.84 8.63 -8.80
C SER A 217 -18.99 7.35 -7.97
N LYS A 218 -17.96 6.95 -7.21
CA LYS A 218 -17.99 5.75 -6.37
C LYS A 218 -18.54 6.00 -4.96
N PHE A 219 -18.90 7.23 -4.61
CA PHE A 219 -19.42 7.54 -3.26
C PHE A 219 -20.68 6.76 -2.90
N ASP A 220 -21.60 6.57 -3.85
CA ASP A 220 -22.81 5.79 -3.61
C ASP A 220 -22.53 4.30 -3.36
N LYS A 221 -21.39 3.81 -3.86
CA LYS A 221 -20.98 2.41 -3.73
C LYS A 221 -20.05 2.17 -2.53
N LEU A 222 -19.69 3.21 -1.78
CA LEU A 222 -18.79 3.07 -0.63
C LEU A 222 -19.35 2.12 0.41
N SER A 223 -20.66 2.08 0.62
CA SER A 223 -21.31 1.16 1.57
C SER A 223 -21.00 -0.33 1.30
N HIS A 224 -20.64 -0.69 0.06
CA HIS A 224 -20.23 -2.04 -0.32
C HIS A 224 -18.77 -2.36 0.02
N ILE A 225 -17.98 -1.36 0.39
CA ILE A 225 -16.57 -1.50 0.78
C ILE A 225 -16.49 -1.71 2.30
N HIS A 226 -15.56 -2.56 2.73
CA HIS A 226 -15.30 -2.80 4.15
C HIS A 226 -14.91 -1.49 4.88
N SER A 227 -15.38 -1.30 6.12
CA SER A 227 -15.25 -0.02 6.84
C SER A 227 -13.81 0.46 7.03
N SER A 228 -12.86 -0.47 7.18
CA SER A 228 -11.43 -0.13 7.24
C SER A 228 -10.94 0.52 5.94
N ASP A 229 -11.31 -0.05 4.80
CA ASP A 229 -10.88 0.46 3.49
C ASP A 229 -11.59 1.79 3.17
N ARG A 230 -12.87 1.95 3.53
CA ARG A 230 -13.58 3.23 3.40
C ARG A 230 -12.88 4.36 4.15
N LYS A 231 -12.45 4.10 5.39
CA LYS A 231 -11.70 5.09 6.19
C LYS A 231 -10.40 5.47 5.55
N ASP A 232 -9.66 4.50 5.01
CA ASP A 232 -8.41 4.79 4.32
C ASP A 232 -8.67 5.61 3.05
N ILE A 233 -9.71 5.27 2.27
CA ILE A 233 -10.16 6.07 1.12
C ILE A 233 -10.50 7.50 1.52
N MET A 234 -11.25 7.69 2.60
CA MET A 234 -11.65 9.02 3.06
C MET A 234 -10.47 9.84 3.59
N LYS A 235 -9.48 9.23 4.25
CA LYS A 235 -8.23 9.92 4.60
C LYS A 235 -7.54 10.46 3.34
N VAL A 236 -7.46 9.66 2.28
CA VAL A 236 -6.85 10.07 1.00
C VAL A 236 -7.56 11.29 0.44
N LEU A 237 -8.89 11.20 0.31
CA LEU A 237 -9.70 12.27 -0.25
C LEU A 237 -9.65 13.52 0.61
N SER A 238 -9.60 13.38 1.94
CA SER A 238 -9.44 14.52 2.85
C SER A 238 -8.13 15.27 2.59
N THR A 239 -7.02 14.55 2.39
CA THR A 239 -5.71 15.16 2.06
C THR A 239 -5.74 15.86 0.71
N ILE A 240 -6.23 15.20 -0.34
CA ILE A 240 -6.27 15.77 -1.70
C ILE A 240 -7.18 17.01 -1.76
N THR A 241 -8.35 16.92 -1.13
CA THR A 241 -9.30 18.05 -1.10
C THR A 241 -8.79 19.22 -0.28
N TYR A 242 -8.11 18.94 0.84
CA TYR A 242 -7.46 19.94 1.67
C TYR A 242 -6.36 20.68 0.89
N LEU A 243 -5.45 19.94 0.25
CA LEU A 243 -4.36 20.51 -0.54
C LEU A 243 -4.87 21.19 -1.82
N GLY A 244 -5.99 20.72 -2.37
CA GLY A 244 -6.53 21.25 -3.62
C GLY A 244 -5.85 20.69 -4.85
N THR A 245 -5.19 19.56 -4.71
CA THR A 245 -4.40 18.91 -5.75
C THR A 245 -5.30 18.04 -6.64
N TYR A 246 -6.38 18.62 -7.16
CA TYR A 246 -7.32 17.93 -8.03
C TYR A 246 -8.05 18.89 -8.98
N GLU A 247 -8.40 18.39 -10.16
CA GLU A 247 -9.25 19.06 -11.14
C GLU A 247 -10.70 18.61 -10.96
N GLY A 248 -11.65 19.54 -10.87
CA GLY A 248 -13.08 19.24 -10.69
C GLY A 248 -13.52 19.24 -9.21
N PRO A 249 -14.69 18.66 -8.87
CA PRO A 249 -15.79 18.42 -9.80
C PRO A 249 -16.31 19.76 -10.38
N GLU A 250 -16.79 19.73 -11.62
CA GLU A 250 -17.41 20.91 -12.27
C GLU A 250 -18.90 21.03 -11.97
N ASP A 251 -19.55 19.90 -11.69
CA ASP A 251 -20.95 19.82 -11.33
C ASP A 251 -21.14 19.50 -9.84
N SER A 252 -22.37 19.66 -9.37
CA SER A 252 -22.78 19.33 -8.02
C SER A 252 -23.13 17.86 -7.83
N SER A 253 -23.28 17.06 -8.91
CA SER A 253 -23.75 15.67 -8.83
C SER A 253 -22.85 14.83 -7.92
N SER A 254 -21.54 14.93 -8.12
CA SER A 254 -20.51 14.27 -7.35
C SER A 254 -20.51 14.67 -5.87
N VAL A 255 -20.83 15.94 -5.58
CA VAL A 255 -20.94 16.45 -4.21
C VAL A 255 -22.25 16.01 -3.57
N ILE A 256 -23.33 15.92 -4.34
CA ILE A 256 -24.64 15.40 -3.88
C ILE A 256 -24.50 13.93 -3.46
N HIS A 257 -23.79 13.10 -4.24
CA HIS A 257 -23.50 11.71 -3.86
C HIS A 257 -22.74 11.61 -2.53
N LEU A 258 -21.69 12.44 -2.34
CA LEU A 258 -20.97 12.52 -1.07
C LEU A 258 -21.86 12.99 0.09
N PHE A 259 -22.75 13.95 -0.17
CA PHE A 259 -23.71 14.46 0.81
C PHE A 259 -24.76 13.42 1.18
N ASN A 260 -25.25 12.65 0.22
CA ASN A 260 -26.17 11.54 0.46
C ASN A 260 -25.49 10.43 1.26
N TYR A 261 -24.23 10.14 0.97
CA TYR A 261 -23.42 9.24 1.77
C TYR A 261 -23.30 9.74 3.22
N LEU A 262 -22.92 11.00 3.42
CA LEU A 262 -22.88 11.62 4.75
C LEU A 262 -24.23 11.53 5.45
N LYS A 263 -25.33 11.86 4.75
CA LYS A 263 -26.71 11.77 5.26
C LYS A 263 -27.04 10.37 5.76
N GLY A 264 -26.58 9.32 5.07
CA GLY A 264 -26.75 7.92 5.47
C GLY A 264 -25.96 7.52 6.72
N LEU A 265 -24.88 8.24 7.04
CA LEU A 265 -24.11 8.06 8.29
C LEU A 265 -24.72 8.82 9.47
N LEU A 266 -25.56 9.83 9.21
CA LEU A 266 -26.18 10.64 10.25
C LEU A 266 -27.44 9.95 10.79
N PRO A 267 -27.65 9.98 12.12
CA PRO A 267 -28.83 9.39 12.71
C PRO A 267 -30.10 10.19 12.34
N ASP A 268 -31.22 9.49 12.20
CA ASP A 268 -32.50 10.12 11.86
C ASP A 268 -33.04 10.94 13.06
N PRO A 269 -33.58 12.14 12.84
CA PRO A 269 -34.15 12.95 13.92
C PRO A 269 -35.37 12.23 14.52
N CYS A 270 -35.38 12.04 15.84
CA CYS A 270 -36.54 11.48 16.53
C CYS A 270 -37.64 12.55 16.70
N PRO A 271 -38.91 12.28 16.35
CA PRO A 271 -39.99 13.26 16.43
C PRO A 271 -40.37 13.69 17.86
N ASP A 272 -39.95 12.96 18.90
CA ASP A 272 -40.30 13.25 20.31
C ASP A 272 -39.32 14.19 21.03
N ASP A 273 -38.29 14.70 20.33
CA ASP A 273 -37.11 15.35 20.94
C ASP A 273 -37.18 16.89 20.99
N THR A 274 -38.38 17.48 21.02
CA THR A 274 -38.56 18.95 21.03
C THR A 274 -38.21 19.65 22.35
N ASN A 275 -37.89 18.94 23.44
CA ASN A 275 -37.55 19.53 24.74
C ASN A 275 -36.43 18.74 25.44
N MET A 276 -35.16 18.99 25.11
CA MET A 276 -34.06 18.11 25.52
C MET A 276 -32.81 18.84 26.02
N GLU A 277 -32.89 19.35 27.25
CA GLU A 277 -31.68 19.67 28.03
C GLU A 277 -31.31 18.58 29.04
N ASP A 278 -32.27 17.85 29.63
CA ASP A 278 -31.97 16.97 30.78
C ASP A 278 -32.36 15.48 30.66
N SER A 279 -33.30 15.06 29.80
CA SER A 279 -33.83 13.68 29.85
C SER A 279 -33.15 12.67 28.92
N TYR A 280 -32.37 13.12 27.92
CA TYR A 280 -31.78 12.22 26.91
C TYR A 280 -30.67 11.33 27.46
N VAL A 281 -30.03 11.76 28.56
CA VAL A 281 -29.00 10.96 29.23
C VAL A 281 -29.58 9.66 29.79
N ALA A 282 -30.90 9.55 29.99
CA ALA A 282 -31.54 8.37 30.58
C ALA A 282 -32.03 7.33 29.56
N LYS A 283 -32.28 7.70 28.30
CA LYS A 283 -32.68 6.72 27.28
C LYS A 283 -31.43 6.00 26.76
N ARG A 284 -31.23 4.74 27.19
CA ARG A 284 -30.25 3.81 26.59
C ARG A 284 -30.72 3.42 25.20
N ASN A 285 -30.55 4.29 24.22
CA ASN A 285 -30.81 3.92 22.84
C ASN A 285 -29.50 3.43 22.22
N GLU A 286 -29.07 2.21 22.51
CA GLU A 286 -27.75 1.64 22.12
C GLU A 286 -27.44 1.79 20.61
N LYS A 287 -28.47 1.89 19.75
CA LYS A 287 -28.34 2.17 18.31
C LYS A 287 -27.84 3.59 17.96
N GLU A 288 -28.12 4.60 18.77
CA GLU A 288 -27.60 5.97 18.56
C GLU A 288 -26.09 6.08 18.85
N TRP A 289 -25.50 5.04 19.44
CA TRP A 289 -24.10 4.99 19.87
C TRP A 289 -23.20 4.23 18.90
N ASP A 290 -23.78 3.61 17.87
CA ASP A 290 -23.06 2.93 16.79
C ASP A 290 -22.66 3.89 15.65
N ILE A 291 -22.66 5.20 15.94
CA ILE A 291 -22.18 6.20 15.00
C ILE A 291 -20.66 6.05 14.88
N GLU A 292 -20.20 5.70 13.68
CA GLU A 292 -18.80 5.71 13.33
C GLU A 292 -18.28 7.16 13.23
N PHE A 293 -18.07 7.83 14.37
CA PHE A 293 -17.61 9.23 14.40
C PHE A 293 -16.34 9.46 13.59
N SER A 294 -15.45 8.47 13.50
CA SER A 294 -14.24 8.56 12.67
C SER A 294 -14.55 8.61 11.18
N GLU A 295 -15.59 7.91 10.73
CA GLU A 295 -16.03 7.97 9.34
C GLU A 295 -16.78 9.29 9.07
N VAL A 296 -17.67 9.69 9.99
CA VAL A 296 -18.37 10.99 9.92
C VAL A 296 -17.38 12.16 9.87
N GLU A 297 -16.33 12.15 10.68
CA GLU A 297 -15.27 13.16 10.69
C GLU A 297 -14.62 13.28 9.32
N LEU A 298 -14.14 12.16 8.76
CA LEU A 298 -13.40 12.18 7.50
C LEU A 298 -14.29 12.65 6.34
N VAL A 299 -15.53 12.15 6.25
CA VAL A 299 -16.49 12.56 5.22
C VAL A 299 -16.83 14.04 5.36
N SER A 300 -17.05 14.51 6.59
CA SER A 300 -17.34 15.93 6.87
C SER A 300 -16.19 16.84 6.45
N ILE A 301 -14.93 16.43 6.69
CA ILE A 301 -13.74 17.17 6.25
C ILE A 301 -13.68 17.25 4.72
N VAL A 302 -13.94 16.14 4.02
CA VAL A 302 -13.93 16.11 2.54
C VAL A 302 -14.99 17.07 1.99
N VAL A 303 -16.23 16.98 2.52
CA VAL A 303 -17.34 17.87 2.18
C VAL A 303 -16.94 19.33 2.41
N TYR A 304 -16.45 19.66 3.61
CA TYR A 304 -16.04 21.00 3.98
C TYR A 304 -15.00 21.57 3.03
N ASN A 305 -13.94 20.81 2.75
CA ASN A 305 -12.86 21.23 1.86
C ASN A 305 -13.36 21.55 0.44
N ILE A 306 -14.29 20.75 -0.08
CA ILE A 306 -14.90 20.98 -1.39
C ILE A 306 -15.73 22.26 -1.37
N LEU A 307 -16.59 22.44 -0.37
CA LEU A 307 -17.49 23.61 -0.28
C LEU A 307 -16.74 24.93 -0.08
N GLN A 308 -15.66 24.93 0.69
CA GLN A 308 -14.79 26.09 0.86
C GLN A 308 -14.23 26.58 -0.49
N ARG A 309 -13.86 25.64 -1.36
CA ARG A 309 -13.28 25.93 -2.68
C ARG A 309 -14.35 26.21 -3.75
N LYS A 310 -15.54 25.60 -3.65
CA LYS A 310 -16.59 25.63 -4.67
C LYS A 310 -17.89 26.21 -4.10
N ARG A 311 -17.89 27.53 -3.83
CA ARG A 311 -19.02 28.25 -3.22
C ARG A 311 -20.35 28.15 -3.97
N PHE A 312 -20.35 27.89 -5.28
CA PHE A 312 -21.61 27.72 -6.03
C PHE A 312 -22.34 26.43 -5.62
N ILE A 313 -21.60 25.34 -5.35
CA ILE A 313 -22.17 24.06 -4.89
C ILE A 313 -22.82 24.22 -3.52
N ALA A 314 -22.22 25.05 -2.64
CA ALA A 314 -22.81 25.36 -1.35
C ALA A 314 -24.20 26.03 -1.47
N LYS A 315 -24.42 26.86 -2.51
CA LYS A 315 -25.73 27.47 -2.77
C LYS A 315 -26.77 26.45 -3.21
N GLU A 316 -26.38 25.48 -4.04
CA GLU A 316 -27.29 24.41 -4.47
C GLU A 316 -27.67 23.49 -3.32
N LEU A 317 -26.71 23.13 -2.47
CA LEU A 317 -27.00 22.38 -1.25
C LEU A 317 -27.92 23.15 -0.30
N GLN A 318 -27.73 24.48 -0.19
CA GLN A 318 -28.61 25.33 0.60
C GLN A 318 -30.06 25.32 0.09
N ALA A 319 -30.30 25.08 -1.20
CA ALA A 319 -31.65 24.93 -1.74
C ALA A 319 -32.37 23.68 -1.21
N VAL A 320 -31.64 22.65 -0.79
CA VAL A 320 -32.18 21.42 -0.18
C VAL A 320 -32.01 21.39 1.34
N SER A 321 -31.80 22.54 2.00
CA SER A 321 -31.48 22.64 3.43
C SER A 321 -32.50 22.03 4.38
N GLU A 322 -33.76 22.00 3.99
CA GLU A 322 -34.83 21.42 4.79
C GLU A 322 -34.64 19.91 5.07
N GLU A 323 -33.94 19.19 4.18
CA GLU A 323 -33.70 17.76 4.36
C GLU A 323 -32.53 17.44 5.30
N TRP A 324 -31.52 18.30 5.37
CA TRP A 324 -30.26 17.99 6.06
C TRP A 324 -30.02 18.82 7.31
N LYS A 325 -30.52 20.06 7.37
CA LYS A 325 -30.36 20.92 8.55
C LYS A 325 -30.90 20.28 9.85
N PRO A 326 -32.06 19.59 9.85
CA PRO A 326 -32.53 18.88 11.05
C PRO A 326 -31.59 17.75 11.49
N ARG A 327 -31.00 17.01 10.53
CA ARG A 327 -30.05 15.92 10.81
C ARG A 327 -28.75 16.43 11.43
N PHE A 328 -28.21 17.55 10.93
CA PHE A 328 -27.02 18.17 11.53
C PHE A 328 -27.30 18.75 12.92
N GLN A 329 -28.47 19.36 13.12
CA GLN A 329 -28.89 19.83 14.45
C GLN A 329 -29.01 18.67 15.45
N TYR A 330 -29.60 17.56 15.01
CA TYR A 330 -29.69 16.35 15.80
C TYR A 330 -28.30 15.72 16.07
N LEU A 331 -27.40 15.68 15.09
CA LEU A 331 -26.01 15.24 15.27
C LEU A 331 -25.29 16.06 16.35
N VAL A 332 -25.46 17.39 16.38
CA VAL A 332 -24.85 18.25 17.42
C VAL A 332 -25.34 17.85 18.81
N ASN A 333 -26.63 17.53 18.96
CA ASN A 333 -27.18 17.02 20.22
C ASN A 333 -26.57 15.67 20.59
N VAL A 334 -26.44 14.75 19.63
CA VAL A 334 -25.80 13.44 19.84
C VAL A 334 -24.34 13.59 20.25
N ILE A 335 -23.56 14.43 19.58
CA ILE A 335 -22.16 14.74 19.95
C ILE A 335 -22.09 15.33 21.36
N ARG A 336 -22.98 16.26 21.72
CA ARG A 336 -23.03 16.86 23.06
C ARG A 336 -23.23 15.79 24.13
N VAL A 337 -24.22 14.92 23.96
CA VAL A 337 -24.51 13.85 24.93
C VAL A 337 -23.38 12.82 24.96
N PHE A 338 -22.82 12.46 23.80
CA PHE A 338 -21.71 11.52 23.70
C PHE A 338 -20.45 12.03 24.42
N THR A 339 -20.02 13.25 24.12
CA THR A 339 -18.83 13.86 24.73
C THR A 339 -18.97 14.06 26.24
N LEU A 340 -20.16 14.43 26.73
CA LEU A 340 -20.43 14.54 28.17
C LEU A 340 -20.28 13.21 28.90
N ARG A 341 -20.86 12.12 28.35
CA ARG A 341 -20.74 10.79 28.95
C ARG A 341 -19.31 10.27 28.91
N LEU A 342 -18.62 10.48 27.79
CA LEU A 342 -17.27 9.95 27.62
C LEU A 342 -16.25 10.71 28.48
N LYS A 343 -16.43 12.02 28.69
CA LYS A 343 -15.71 12.78 29.73
C LYS A 343 -15.96 12.23 31.12
N LYS A 344 -17.23 11.98 31.48
CA LYS A 344 -17.58 11.42 32.80
C LYS A 344 -16.92 10.05 33.03
N LYS A 345 -16.91 9.17 32.03
CA LYS A 345 -16.21 7.88 32.10
C LYS A 345 -14.70 8.05 32.30
N LEU A 346 -14.05 8.90 31.50
CA LEU A 346 -12.62 9.17 31.64
C LEU A 346 -12.26 9.78 33.01
N ASP A 347 -13.13 10.63 33.56
CA ASP A 347 -12.97 11.20 34.90
C ASP A 347 -13.15 10.15 36.01
N GLU A 348 -14.01 9.14 35.79
CA GLU A 348 -14.19 7.99 36.71
C GLU A 348 -13.00 7.03 36.64
N ASP A 349 -12.53 6.67 35.44
CA ASP A 349 -11.35 5.83 35.23
C ASP A 349 -10.09 6.48 35.85
N ALA A 350 -9.93 7.80 35.69
CA ALA A 350 -8.84 8.57 36.30
C ALA A 350 -8.91 8.62 37.83
N LYS A 351 -10.11 8.59 38.42
CA LYS A 351 -10.29 8.51 39.89
C LYS A 351 -10.02 7.12 40.44
N ASN A 352 -10.23 6.09 39.63
CA ASN A 352 -10.01 4.70 40.03
C ASN A 352 -8.55 4.23 39.89
N ASN A 353 -7.62 5.10 39.44
CA ASN A 353 -6.25 4.75 39.05
C ASN A 353 -6.18 3.67 37.95
N ASP A 354 -7.24 3.53 37.16
CA ASP A 354 -7.22 2.65 35.99
C ASP A 354 -6.38 3.29 34.89
N GLU A 355 -5.71 2.45 34.08
CA GLU A 355 -4.93 2.93 32.95
C GLU A 355 -5.84 3.70 31.99
N VAL A 356 -5.51 4.97 31.70
CA VAL A 356 -6.35 5.86 30.88
C VAL A 356 -6.70 5.16 29.57
N ASP A 357 -8.00 4.93 29.34
CA ASP A 357 -8.49 4.27 28.13
C ASP A 357 -8.16 5.13 26.89
N THR A 358 -7.03 4.81 26.27
CA THR A 358 -6.50 5.50 25.09
C THR A 358 -7.47 5.49 23.92
N ARG A 359 -8.37 4.49 23.83
CA ARG A 359 -9.41 4.40 22.82
C ARG A 359 -10.51 5.42 23.09
N SER A 360 -10.98 5.51 24.34
CA SER A 360 -11.97 6.52 24.74
C SER A 360 -11.44 7.93 24.52
N SER A 361 -10.18 8.21 24.89
CA SER A 361 -9.55 9.53 24.63
C SER A 361 -9.51 9.90 23.14
N ARG A 362 -9.16 8.96 22.26
CA ARG A 362 -9.20 9.19 20.79
C ARG A 362 -10.62 9.44 20.28
N LEU A 363 -11.61 8.68 20.75
CA LEU A 363 -13.02 8.88 20.39
C LEU A 363 -13.52 10.27 20.81
N LEU A 364 -13.08 10.77 21.98
CA LEU A 364 -13.41 12.13 22.42
C LEU A 364 -12.88 13.18 21.45
N ALA A 365 -11.62 13.04 21.01
CA ALA A 365 -11.00 13.96 20.06
C ALA A 365 -11.74 13.97 18.72
N VAL A 366 -12.06 12.79 18.17
CA VAL A 366 -12.83 12.64 16.93
C VAL A 366 -14.21 13.28 17.06
N ALA A 367 -14.96 13.01 18.13
CA ALA A 367 -16.29 13.58 18.32
C ALA A 367 -16.26 15.12 18.44
N ASN A 368 -15.25 15.67 19.12
CA ASN A 368 -15.04 17.11 19.18
C ASN A 368 -14.70 17.69 17.81
N ASN A 369 -13.87 17.02 17.01
CA ASN A 369 -13.53 17.46 15.67
C ASN A 369 -14.76 17.53 14.75
N VAL A 370 -15.64 16.52 14.79
CA VAL A 370 -16.92 16.55 14.06
C VAL A 370 -17.75 17.77 14.47
N GLY A 371 -17.83 18.09 15.77
CA GLY A 371 -18.53 19.27 16.27
C GLY A 371 -17.90 20.61 15.86
N CYS A 372 -16.62 20.60 15.47
CA CYS A 372 -15.86 21.78 15.05
C CYS A 372 -15.85 22.00 13.53
N VAL A 373 -16.25 21.03 12.70
CA VAL A 373 -16.41 21.23 11.26
C VAL A 373 -17.52 22.27 11.04
N ARG A 374 -17.14 23.52 10.80
CA ARG A 374 -18.03 24.69 10.63
C ARG A 374 -17.79 25.40 9.32
#